data_AF-A0A0U1P3V1-F1
#
_entry.id   AF-A0A0U1P3V1-F1
#
_cell.length_a   1.000
_cell.length_b   1.000
_cell.length_c   1.000
_cell.angle_alpha   90.00
_cell.angle_beta   90.00
_cell.angle_gamma   90.00
#
_symmetry.space_group_name_H-M   'P 1'
#
loop_
_entity.id
_entity.type
_entity.pdbx_description
1 polymer ?
#
loop_
_entity_poly.entity_id
_entity_poly.type
_entity_poly.pdbx_seq_one_letter_code
_entity_poly.pdbx_strand_id
1 'polypeptide(L)'
;MRFFKMAAFAAVLFSVFFIKNSSVALASNGDDESINEKYGLPVVVYGAQLSPSQKEEVRKLLNVTDTSKVNEITVIGQDLATYIKGDPNAHMYSSAKITRKDPGTGLIIHQVTPENITEVTNEMYANALLTAGVKDAVVDIASPVKVSGHSALVGIYKAYDQGKGGTALNKDRTEVANEELNLATNLAKNDGVDKDKVGQLLTDIKKEIAVQKPATKDDIAKIIDDKLKSLKITLSPEDRQLLIDLFDKMRHLNINFDNAKSQLDHLSQDIQQRIKETVGDKNFLQKVGDFFKKLFDSIKSLFS
;
A
#
# COMPACT_ATOMS: atom_id res chain seq x y z
N MET A 1 24.66 -43.74 76.27
CA MET A 1 25.93 -44.48 76.40
C MET A 1 26.48 -44.72 75.00
N ARG A 2 27.72 -44.24 74.76
CA ARG A 2 28.72 -44.73 73.77
C ARG A 2 28.43 -44.50 72.27
N PHE A 3 29.13 -43.57 71.60
CA PHE A 3 30.51 -43.65 71.06
C PHE A 3 30.61 -44.78 70.00
N PHE A 4 31.17 -44.69 68.79
CA PHE A 4 31.97 -43.71 68.02
C PHE A 4 32.37 -44.45 66.72
N LYS A 5 32.84 -43.72 65.69
CA LYS A 5 33.67 -44.18 64.53
C LYS A 5 32.97 -44.93 63.37
N MET A 6 33.44 -44.91 62.12
CA MET A 6 34.37 -44.09 61.30
C MET A 6 34.53 -44.85 59.96
N ALA A 7 34.78 -44.13 58.86
CA ALA A 7 35.42 -44.59 57.61
C ALA A 7 34.69 -45.65 56.76
N ALA A 8 34.31 -45.44 55.50
CA ALA A 8 35.02 -45.02 54.28
C ALA A 8 35.11 -46.20 53.28
N PHE A 9 35.14 -45.84 52.00
CA PHE A 9 35.53 -46.63 50.82
C PHE A 9 34.44 -47.35 50.00
N ALA A 10 33.98 -46.62 48.98
CA ALA A 10 34.02 -46.98 47.56
C ALA A 10 33.37 -48.30 47.08
N ALA A 11 32.22 -48.16 46.44
CA ALA A 11 31.89 -48.94 45.23
C ALA A 11 30.93 -48.12 44.36
N VAL A 12 31.50 -47.49 43.33
CA VAL A 12 30.78 -46.93 42.18
C VAL A 12 30.27 -48.11 41.35
N LEU A 13 28.97 -48.21 41.09
CA LEU A 13 28.44 -48.75 39.83
C LEU A 13 26.92 -48.51 39.72
N PHE A 14 26.61 -47.53 38.87
CA PHE A 14 25.48 -47.49 37.93
C PHE A 14 24.05 -47.69 38.46
N SER A 15 23.35 -46.57 38.70
CA SER A 15 21.90 -46.49 38.52
C SER A 15 21.52 -45.14 37.91
N VAL A 16 21.42 -45.18 36.58
CA VAL A 16 20.69 -44.32 35.63
C VAL A 16 20.05 -43.04 36.22
N PHE A 17 20.68 -41.92 35.86
CA PHE A 17 20.10 -40.58 35.87
C PHE A 17 18.92 -40.50 34.89
N PHE A 18 17.68 -40.37 35.38
CA PHE A 18 16.57 -39.80 34.61
C PHE A 18 16.49 -38.30 34.92
N ILE A 19 17.33 -37.49 34.26
CA ILE A 19 17.02 -36.06 34.13
C ILE A 19 15.93 -35.94 33.08
N LYS A 20 14.71 -35.61 33.53
CA LYS A 20 13.71 -35.01 32.66
C LYS A 20 14.27 -33.65 32.21
N ASN A 21 14.90 -33.62 31.04
CA ASN A 21 15.11 -32.39 30.29
C ASN A 21 13.72 -31.79 30.01
N SER A 22 13.30 -30.87 30.87
CA SER A 22 12.19 -29.99 30.57
C SER A 22 12.76 -28.96 29.60
N SER A 23 12.68 -29.28 28.31
CA SER A 23 12.87 -28.31 27.24
C SER A 23 11.93 -27.15 27.52
N VAL A 24 12.49 -26.02 27.92
CA VAL A 24 11.76 -24.75 27.97
C VAL A 24 11.43 -24.43 26.53
N ALA A 25 10.21 -24.78 26.11
CA ALA A 25 9.65 -24.32 24.86
C ALA A 25 9.60 -22.79 24.94
N LEU A 26 10.39 -22.12 24.11
CA LEU A 26 10.18 -20.70 23.86
C LEU A 26 8.75 -20.55 23.36
N ALA A 27 7.91 -19.90 24.16
CA ALA A 27 6.64 -19.38 23.70
C ALA A 27 6.95 -18.37 22.59
N SER A 28 6.76 -18.81 21.35
CA SER A 28 6.55 -17.91 20.23
C SER A 28 5.34 -17.05 20.60
N ASN A 29 5.53 -15.74 20.73
CA ASN A 29 4.43 -14.78 20.69
C ASN A 29 3.82 -14.86 19.30
N GLY A 30 2.99 -15.88 19.07
CA GLY A 30 2.02 -15.85 18.01
C GLY A 30 0.97 -14.86 18.45
N ASP A 31 0.96 -13.69 17.81
CA ASP A 31 -0.24 -12.87 17.78
C ASP A 31 -1.37 -13.79 17.30
N ASP A 32 -2.18 -14.25 18.25
CA ASP A 32 -3.36 -15.03 17.96
C ASP A 32 -4.27 -14.10 17.17
N GLU A 33 -4.21 -14.19 15.84
CA GLU A 33 -5.10 -13.45 14.93
C GLU A 33 -6.53 -13.89 15.25
N SER A 34 -7.11 -13.24 16.24
CA SER A 34 -8.52 -13.31 16.57
C SER A 34 -9.28 -12.85 15.34
N ILE A 35 -10.16 -13.69 14.82
CA ILE A 35 -10.98 -13.34 13.66
C ILE A 35 -11.81 -12.12 14.05
N ASN A 36 -11.70 -11.05 13.26
CA ASN A 36 -12.55 -9.89 13.45
C ASN A 36 -13.97 -10.21 12.93
N GLU A 37 -14.84 -10.65 13.83
CA GLU A 37 -16.23 -11.04 13.51
C GLU A 37 -17.04 -9.89 12.87
N LYS A 38 -16.66 -8.63 13.08
CA LYS A 38 -17.34 -7.45 12.53
C LYS A 38 -17.10 -7.28 11.03
N TYR A 39 -15.90 -7.60 10.53
CA TYR A 39 -15.52 -7.38 9.14
C TYR A 39 -15.23 -8.65 8.34
N GLY A 40 -15.24 -9.80 9.02
CA GLY A 40 -14.99 -11.12 8.43
C GLY A 40 -13.50 -11.44 8.29
N LEU A 41 -13.24 -12.52 7.56
CA LEU A 41 -11.88 -12.99 7.30
C LEU A 41 -11.14 -12.03 6.35
N PRO A 42 -9.84 -11.77 6.55
CA PRO A 42 -8.99 -11.10 5.56
C PRO A 42 -9.07 -11.80 4.19
N VAL A 43 -8.87 -11.04 3.13
CA VAL A 43 -8.86 -11.60 1.77
C VAL A 43 -7.44 -11.67 1.26
N VAL A 44 -7.03 -12.84 0.79
CA VAL A 44 -5.72 -13.04 0.16
C VAL A 44 -5.92 -13.28 -1.33
N VAL A 45 -5.29 -12.46 -2.13
CA VAL A 45 -5.33 -12.51 -3.59
C VAL A 45 -4.01 -13.05 -4.10
N TYR A 46 -4.05 -14.18 -4.79
CA TYR A 46 -2.88 -14.82 -5.40
C TYR A 46 -2.83 -14.56 -6.90
N GLY A 47 -1.64 -14.27 -7.40
CA GLY A 47 -1.37 -14.30 -8.84
C GLY A 47 -1.53 -15.72 -9.40
N ALA A 48 -2.22 -15.86 -10.52
CA ALA A 48 -2.47 -17.17 -11.15
C ALA A 48 -1.22 -17.88 -11.68
N GLN A 49 -0.12 -17.15 -11.91
CA GLN A 49 1.12 -17.71 -12.44
C GLN A 49 2.06 -18.22 -11.33
N LEU A 50 1.67 -18.08 -10.06
CA LEU A 50 2.44 -18.64 -8.96
C LEU A 50 2.49 -20.16 -9.05
N SER A 51 3.68 -20.73 -8.99
CA SER A 51 3.85 -22.16 -8.76
C SER A 51 3.32 -22.54 -7.37
N PRO A 52 3.04 -23.83 -7.10
CA PRO A 52 2.64 -24.27 -5.76
C PRO A 52 3.62 -23.85 -4.65
N SER A 53 4.94 -23.93 -4.91
CA SER A 53 5.96 -23.50 -3.94
C SER A 53 5.97 -21.98 -3.74
N GLN A 54 5.81 -21.22 -4.81
CA GLN A 54 5.70 -19.76 -4.74
C GLN A 54 4.43 -19.32 -4.00
N LYS A 55 3.32 -20.06 -4.15
CA LYS A 55 2.08 -19.79 -3.40
C LYS A 55 2.29 -19.97 -1.89
N GLU A 56 3.01 -21.02 -1.48
CA GLU A 56 3.36 -21.23 -0.06
C GLU A 56 4.31 -20.14 0.46
N GLU A 57 5.27 -19.71 -0.34
CA GLU A 57 6.17 -18.59 0.00
C GLU A 57 5.37 -17.30 0.23
N VAL A 58 4.49 -16.95 -0.71
CA VAL A 58 3.61 -15.78 -0.61
C VAL A 58 2.71 -15.88 0.62
N ARG A 59 2.19 -17.06 0.97
CA ARG A 59 1.42 -17.24 2.22
C ARG A 59 2.22 -16.83 3.45
N LYS A 60 3.48 -17.27 3.54
CA LYS A 60 4.36 -16.91 4.66
C LYS A 60 4.65 -15.42 4.67
N LEU A 61 4.97 -14.83 3.50
CA LEU A 61 5.22 -13.40 3.37
C LEU A 61 4.01 -12.56 3.82
N LEU A 62 2.80 -12.98 3.46
CA LEU A 62 1.56 -12.31 3.85
C LEU A 62 1.06 -12.71 5.26
N ASN A 63 1.87 -13.41 6.04
CA ASN A 63 1.52 -13.90 7.40
C ASN A 63 0.23 -14.72 7.45
N VAL A 64 -0.03 -15.55 6.45
CA VAL A 64 -1.18 -16.48 6.40
C VAL A 64 -0.76 -17.82 6.96
N THR A 65 -0.93 -17.99 8.27
CA THR A 65 -0.57 -19.22 9.00
C THR A 65 -1.66 -20.29 8.93
N ASP A 66 -2.92 -19.87 8.81
CA ASP A 66 -4.10 -20.73 8.72
C ASP A 66 -4.99 -20.28 7.57
N THR A 67 -5.12 -21.12 6.54
CA THR A 67 -5.92 -20.84 5.34
C THR A 67 -7.42 -20.84 5.62
N SER A 68 -7.88 -21.44 6.73
CA SER A 68 -9.28 -21.38 7.15
C SER A 68 -9.68 -20.01 7.72
N LYS A 69 -8.68 -19.19 8.09
CA LYS A 69 -8.88 -17.83 8.62
C LYS A 69 -8.79 -16.75 7.54
N VAL A 70 -8.73 -17.10 6.26
CA VAL A 70 -8.71 -16.13 5.15
C VAL A 70 -9.61 -16.57 4.00
N ASN A 71 -10.10 -15.58 3.24
CA ASN A 71 -10.73 -15.82 1.96
C ASN A 71 -9.67 -15.77 0.85
N GLU A 72 -9.40 -16.90 0.19
CA GLU A 72 -8.49 -16.91 -0.96
C GLU A 72 -9.23 -16.56 -2.27
N ILE A 73 -8.62 -15.72 -3.10
CA ILE A 73 -9.01 -15.52 -4.50
C ILE A 73 -7.77 -15.56 -5.39
N THR A 74 -8.00 -15.86 -6.67
CA THR A 74 -6.94 -15.88 -7.70
C THR A 74 -7.20 -14.80 -8.74
N VAL A 75 -6.15 -14.10 -9.14
CA VAL A 75 -6.18 -13.09 -10.19
C VAL A 75 -5.45 -13.60 -11.44
N ILE A 76 -6.12 -13.56 -12.60
CA ILE A 76 -5.66 -14.03 -13.91
C ILE A 76 -5.45 -12.85 -14.87
N GLY A 77 -4.77 -13.07 -16.00
CA GLY A 77 -4.51 -12.02 -17.00
C GLY A 77 -5.80 -11.38 -17.54
N GLN A 78 -6.88 -12.13 -17.69
CA GLN A 78 -8.19 -11.59 -18.11
C GLN A 78 -8.76 -10.57 -17.11
N ASP A 79 -8.39 -10.66 -15.83
CA ASP A 79 -8.77 -9.63 -14.87
C ASP A 79 -8.04 -8.31 -15.20
N LEU A 80 -6.79 -8.33 -15.70
CA LEU A 80 -6.11 -7.09 -16.15
C LEU A 80 -6.87 -6.42 -17.27
N ALA A 81 -7.30 -7.18 -18.28
CA ALA A 81 -8.08 -6.63 -19.39
C ALA A 81 -9.39 -6.03 -18.89
N THR A 82 -10.01 -6.65 -17.88
CA THR A 82 -11.28 -6.19 -17.29
C THR A 82 -11.12 -4.91 -16.49
N TYR A 83 -10.13 -4.84 -15.61
CA TYR A 83 -10.00 -3.72 -14.65
C TYR A 83 -9.11 -2.59 -15.16
N ILE A 84 -8.03 -2.89 -15.87
CA ILE A 84 -7.01 -1.90 -16.25
C ILE A 84 -6.78 -1.82 -17.77
N LYS A 85 -7.61 -2.49 -18.60
CA LYS A 85 -7.42 -2.61 -20.06
C LYS A 85 -6.00 -3.09 -20.45
N GLY A 86 -5.40 -3.90 -19.59
CA GLY A 86 -4.05 -4.44 -19.78
C GLY A 86 -4.04 -5.67 -20.70
N ASP A 87 -2.86 -6.25 -20.89
CA ASP A 87 -2.70 -7.47 -21.69
C ASP A 87 -3.44 -8.65 -21.01
N PRO A 88 -4.46 -9.25 -21.66
CA PRO A 88 -5.17 -10.41 -21.11
C PRO A 88 -4.28 -11.65 -20.93
N ASN A 89 -3.10 -11.69 -21.57
CA ASN A 89 -2.14 -12.78 -21.47
C ASN A 89 -1.05 -12.51 -20.42
N ALA A 90 -1.15 -11.40 -19.68
CA ALA A 90 -0.17 -11.05 -18.67
C ALA A 90 -0.04 -12.14 -17.59
N HIS A 91 1.20 -12.43 -17.23
CA HIS A 91 1.52 -13.37 -16.16
C HIS A 91 1.39 -12.70 -14.79
N MET A 92 0.47 -13.22 -13.99
CA MET A 92 0.09 -12.65 -12.70
C MET A 92 0.88 -13.30 -11.57
N TYR A 93 1.82 -12.56 -10.97
CA TYR A 93 2.66 -13.06 -9.87
C TYR A 93 2.46 -12.31 -8.55
N SER A 94 2.24 -10.99 -8.58
CA SER A 94 2.05 -10.24 -7.32
C SER A 94 0.76 -10.65 -6.64
N SER A 95 0.79 -10.61 -5.33
CA SER A 95 -0.30 -11.01 -4.44
C SER A 95 -0.53 -9.93 -3.40
N ALA A 96 -1.74 -9.92 -2.83
CA ALA A 96 -2.13 -8.94 -1.82
C ALA A 96 -2.97 -9.58 -0.71
N LYS A 97 -2.78 -9.17 0.54
CA LYS A 97 -3.68 -9.46 1.65
C LYS A 97 -4.40 -8.18 2.05
N ILE A 98 -5.72 -8.20 2.05
CA ILE A 98 -6.58 -7.08 2.45
C ILE A 98 -7.17 -7.41 3.81
N THR A 99 -6.86 -6.57 4.80
CA THR A 99 -7.40 -6.66 6.15
C THR A 99 -8.20 -5.40 6.45
N ARG A 100 -9.52 -5.52 6.53
CA ARG A 100 -10.41 -4.41 6.89
C ARG A 100 -10.18 -3.97 8.33
N LYS A 101 -10.26 -2.67 8.57
CA LYS A 101 -10.07 -2.01 9.87
C LYS A 101 -11.28 -1.16 10.22
N ASP A 102 -11.29 -0.64 11.44
CA ASP A 102 -12.36 0.23 11.89
C ASP A 102 -12.35 1.59 11.17
N PRO A 103 -13.53 2.21 10.96
CA PRO A 103 -13.65 3.53 10.36
C PRO A 103 -12.73 4.56 11.02
N GLY A 104 -12.00 5.30 10.20
CA GLY A 104 -11.04 6.32 10.64
C GLY A 104 -9.61 5.82 10.76
N THR A 105 -9.37 4.50 10.58
CA THR A 105 -8.00 3.95 10.51
C THR A 105 -7.29 4.41 9.23
N GLY A 106 -8.03 4.60 8.14
CA GLY A 106 -7.44 4.94 6.85
C GLY A 106 -6.91 3.74 6.08
N LEU A 107 -6.25 4.04 4.97
CA LEU A 107 -5.65 3.05 4.08
C LEU A 107 -4.15 2.99 4.31
N ILE A 108 -3.66 1.81 4.67
CA ILE A 108 -2.24 1.55 4.94
C ILE A 108 -1.75 0.52 3.94
N ILE A 109 -0.68 0.83 3.22
CA ILE A 109 -0.07 -0.07 2.23
C ILE A 109 1.32 -0.49 2.71
N HIS A 110 1.56 -1.80 2.71
CA HIS A 110 2.86 -2.36 3.01
C HIS A 110 3.31 -3.29 1.88
N GLN A 111 4.36 -2.91 1.16
CA GLN A 111 5.11 -3.89 0.37
C GLN A 111 5.98 -4.72 1.30
N VAL A 112 5.67 -6.01 1.41
CA VAL A 112 6.44 -7.00 2.17
C VAL A 112 7.74 -7.34 1.47
N THR A 113 7.73 -7.34 0.13
CA THR A 113 8.89 -7.62 -0.73
C THR A 113 9.14 -6.43 -1.67
N PRO A 114 9.52 -5.25 -1.16
CA PRO A 114 9.69 -4.05 -1.97
C PRO A 114 10.73 -4.23 -3.09
N GLU A 115 11.74 -5.07 -2.88
CA GLU A 115 12.76 -5.42 -3.88
C GLU A 115 12.23 -6.18 -5.10
N ASN A 116 11.05 -6.82 -4.96
CA ASN A 116 10.38 -7.56 -6.02
C ASN A 116 9.27 -6.77 -6.71
N ILE A 117 8.91 -5.58 -6.21
CA ILE A 117 7.94 -4.68 -6.84
C ILE A 117 8.70 -3.51 -7.47
N THR A 118 8.93 -3.58 -8.78
CA THR A 118 9.93 -2.74 -9.45
C THR A 118 9.40 -1.40 -9.95
N GLU A 119 8.08 -1.21 -10.02
CA GLU A 119 7.48 -0.03 -10.65
C GLU A 119 6.57 0.74 -9.70
N VAL A 120 5.62 0.05 -9.07
CA VAL A 120 4.61 0.68 -8.21
C VAL A 120 5.13 0.85 -6.79
N THR A 121 5.05 2.06 -6.24
CA THR A 121 5.38 2.32 -4.82
C THR A 121 4.16 2.17 -3.90
N ASN A 122 4.36 2.16 -2.58
CA ASN A 122 3.28 2.12 -1.60
C ASN A 122 2.30 3.29 -1.81
N GLU A 123 2.85 4.44 -2.14
CA GLU A 123 2.13 5.70 -2.30
C GLU A 123 1.30 5.73 -3.57
N MET A 124 1.81 5.12 -4.64
CA MET A 124 1.08 4.91 -5.87
C MET A 124 -0.11 3.95 -5.66
N TYR A 125 0.08 2.85 -4.93
CA TYR A 125 -1.04 1.97 -4.53
C TYR A 125 -2.07 2.70 -3.67
N ALA A 126 -1.63 3.43 -2.64
CA ALA A 126 -2.51 4.15 -1.74
C ALA A 126 -3.36 5.17 -2.52
N ASN A 127 -2.74 5.95 -3.39
CA ASN A 127 -3.42 6.92 -4.24
C ASN A 127 -4.48 6.28 -5.14
N ALA A 128 -4.14 5.21 -5.85
CA ALA A 128 -5.07 4.51 -6.73
C ALA A 128 -6.25 3.91 -5.95
N LEU A 129 -5.97 3.21 -4.85
CA LEU A 129 -7.00 2.59 -4.02
C LEU A 129 -7.94 3.61 -3.36
N LEU A 130 -7.42 4.76 -2.92
CA LEU A 130 -8.24 5.89 -2.44
C LEU A 130 -9.15 6.43 -3.56
N THR A 131 -8.60 6.60 -4.77
CA THR A 131 -9.37 7.00 -5.95
C THR A 131 -10.51 6.00 -6.22
N ALA A 132 -10.24 4.69 -6.16
CA ALA A 132 -11.23 3.63 -6.33
C ALA A 132 -12.29 3.59 -5.20
N GLY A 133 -11.98 4.16 -4.04
CA GLY A 133 -12.90 4.27 -2.89
C GLY A 133 -12.65 3.27 -1.77
N VAL A 134 -11.50 2.61 -1.79
CA VAL A 134 -11.03 1.78 -0.68
C VAL A 134 -10.67 2.69 0.50
N LYS A 135 -11.11 2.30 1.68
CA LYS A 135 -10.86 3.01 2.95
C LYS A 135 -10.77 2.02 4.09
N ASP A 136 -10.12 2.43 5.18
CA ASP A 136 -10.09 1.70 6.45
C ASP A 136 -9.63 0.25 6.26
N ALA A 137 -8.45 0.08 5.66
CA ALA A 137 -7.89 -1.23 5.36
C ALA A 137 -6.36 -1.20 5.42
N VAL A 138 -5.77 -2.32 5.85
CA VAL A 138 -4.35 -2.62 5.66
C VAL A 138 -4.21 -3.54 4.46
N VAL A 139 -3.32 -3.19 3.55
CA VAL A 139 -3.02 -3.99 2.35
C VAL A 139 -1.54 -4.36 2.36
N ASP A 140 -1.26 -5.64 2.59
CA ASP A 140 0.08 -6.18 2.49
C ASP A 140 0.30 -6.76 1.09
N ILE A 141 1.37 -6.37 0.41
CA ILE A 141 1.65 -6.70 -1.00
C ILE A 141 2.96 -7.47 -1.07
N ALA A 142 2.95 -8.62 -1.74
CA ALA A 142 4.12 -9.47 -1.88
C ALA A 142 4.23 -10.04 -3.28
N SER A 143 5.46 -10.29 -3.72
CA SER A 143 5.76 -11.06 -4.93
C SER A 143 7.01 -11.89 -4.71
N PRO A 144 7.03 -13.18 -5.09
CA PRO A 144 8.22 -14.02 -4.98
C PRO A 144 9.23 -13.79 -6.11
N VAL A 145 8.85 -13.00 -7.12
CA VAL A 145 9.68 -12.66 -8.29
C VAL A 145 9.55 -11.18 -8.62
N LYS A 146 10.53 -10.61 -9.32
CA LYS A 146 10.51 -9.21 -9.76
C LYS A 146 9.41 -8.95 -10.78
N VAL A 147 8.53 -8.01 -10.48
CA VAL A 147 7.36 -7.64 -11.30
C VAL A 147 7.01 -6.16 -11.11
N SER A 148 6.19 -5.63 -12.03
CA SER A 148 5.72 -4.23 -11.95
C SER A 148 4.88 -3.92 -10.72
N GLY A 149 4.05 -4.88 -10.28
CA GLY A 149 3.13 -4.74 -9.14
C GLY A 149 1.65 -4.66 -9.51
N HIS A 150 1.31 -4.33 -10.77
CA HIS A 150 -0.08 -4.12 -11.21
C HIS A 150 -1.02 -5.29 -10.90
N SER A 151 -0.51 -6.52 -10.89
CA SER A 151 -1.33 -7.70 -10.57
C SER A 151 -1.92 -7.69 -9.16
N ALA A 152 -1.23 -7.11 -8.17
CA ALA A 152 -1.75 -6.96 -6.83
C ALA A 152 -2.93 -5.98 -6.79
N LEU A 153 -2.81 -4.83 -7.48
CA LEU A 153 -3.87 -3.82 -7.54
C LEU A 153 -5.15 -4.38 -8.16
N VAL A 154 -5.03 -5.08 -9.30
CA VAL A 154 -6.16 -5.73 -9.97
C VAL A 154 -6.79 -6.78 -9.07
N GLY A 155 -5.97 -7.56 -8.38
CA GLY A 155 -6.44 -8.52 -7.39
C GLY A 155 -7.27 -7.87 -6.28
N ILE A 156 -6.87 -6.68 -5.82
CA ILE A 156 -7.62 -5.93 -4.80
C ILE A 156 -8.99 -5.51 -5.33
N TYR A 157 -9.10 -4.95 -6.54
CA TYR A 157 -10.41 -4.60 -7.08
C TYR A 157 -11.31 -5.82 -7.24
N LYS A 158 -10.77 -6.93 -7.73
CA LYS A 158 -11.51 -8.18 -7.84
C LYS A 158 -12.04 -8.65 -6.48
N ALA A 159 -11.27 -8.50 -5.41
CA ALA A 159 -11.73 -8.83 -4.06
C ALA A 159 -12.94 -8.00 -3.63
N TYR A 160 -12.92 -6.69 -3.88
CA TYR A 160 -14.05 -5.81 -3.55
C TYR A 160 -15.26 -6.06 -4.45
N ASP A 161 -15.07 -6.24 -5.75
CA ASP A 161 -16.16 -6.53 -6.70
C ASP A 161 -16.87 -7.86 -6.40
N GLN A 162 -16.13 -8.85 -5.87
CA GLN A 162 -16.71 -10.11 -5.39
C GLN A 162 -17.33 -10.01 -3.99
N GLY A 163 -17.40 -8.82 -3.39
CA GLY A 163 -17.94 -8.60 -2.04
C GLY A 163 -17.09 -9.18 -0.91
N LYS A 164 -15.86 -9.62 -1.20
CA LYS A 164 -14.95 -10.22 -0.22
C LYS A 164 -14.11 -9.16 0.48
N GLY A 165 -13.71 -8.12 -0.26
CA GLY A 165 -12.95 -6.98 0.26
C GLY A 165 -13.80 -5.98 1.06
N GLY A 166 -15.13 -6.06 0.97
CA GLY A 166 -16.06 -5.11 1.57
C GLY A 166 -17.12 -4.66 0.57
N THR A 167 -17.50 -3.38 0.61
CA THR A 167 -18.45 -2.79 -0.33
C THR A 167 -17.87 -2.76 -1.74
N ALA A 168 -18.62 -3.20 -2.74
CA ALA A 168 -18.21 -3.15 -4.14
C ALA A 168 -17.76 -1.73 -4.55
N LEU A 169 -16.70 -1.66 -5.35
CA LEU A 169 -16.14 -0.40 -5.81
C LEU A 169 -16.96 0.15 -6.97
N ASN A 170 -16.94 1.47 -7.12
CA ASN A 170 -17.54 2.09 -8.30
C ASN A 170 -16.62 1.84 -9.50
N LYS A 171 -17.17 1.26 -10.58
CA LYS A 171 -16.38 0.85 -11.75
C LYS A 171 -15.66 2.02 -12.42
N ASP A 172 -16.32 3.17 -12.57
CA ASP A 172 -15.72 4.35 -13.19
C ASP A 172 -14.57 4.89 -12.33
N ARG A 173 -14.72 4.87 -11.00
CA ARG A 173 -13.65 5.23 -10.06
C ARG A 173 -12.48 4.25 -10.10
N THR A 174 -12.77 2.95 -10.23
CA THR A 174 -11.74 1.91 -10.38
C THR A 174 -10.98 2.09 -11.70
N GLU A 175 -11.67 2.40 -12.80
CA GLU A 175 -11.03 2.71 -14.09
C GLU A 175 -10.10 3.92 -13.97
N VAL A 176 -10.59 5.02 -13.39
CA VAL A 176 -9.76 6.23 -13.20
C VAL A 176 -8.59 6.00 -12.24
N ALA A 177 -8.77 5.18 -11.20
CA ALA A 177 -7.67 4.76 -10.32
C ALA A 177 -6.57 3.99 -11.08
N ASN A 178 -6.94 3.27 -12.13
CA ASN A 178 -6.02 2.51 -12.96
C ASN A 178 -5.29 3.36 -13.97
N GLU A 179 -6.02 4.29 -14.61
CA GLU A 179 -5.39 5.32 -15.41
C GLU A 179 -4.39 6.14 -14.58
N GLU A 180 -4.74 6.46 -13.34
CA GLU A 180 -3.83 7.13 -12.40
C GLU A 180 -2.55 6.33 -12.14
N LEU A 181 -2.67 5.04 -11.80
CA LEU A 181 -1.49 4.21 -11.53
C LEU A 181 -0.59 4.07 -12.78
N ASN A 182 -1.22 3.82 -13.94
CA ASN A 182 -0.50 3.69 -15.21
C ASN A 182 0.22 5.00 -15.55
N LEU A 183 -0.43 6.14 -15.39
CA LEU A 183 0.20 7.44 -15.59
C LEU A 183 1.35 7.66 -14.60
N ALA A 184 1.16 7.35 -13.32
CA ALA A 184 2.21 7.49 -12.30
C ALA A 184 3.46 6.67 -12.65
N THR A 185 3.27 5.41 -13.05
CA THR A 185 4.38 4.53 -13.44
C THR A 185 5.03 4.97 -14.76
N ASN A 186 4.27 5.50 -15.72
CA ASN A 186 4.79 6.05 -16.96
C ASN A 186 5.63 7.31 -16.73
N LEU A 187 5.15 8.26 -15.93
CA LEU A 187 5.90 9.47 -15.55
C LEU A 187 7.24 9.11 -14.87
N ALA A 188 7.23 8.09 -14.02
CA ALA A 188 8.45 7.63 -13.35
C ALA A 188 9.45 6.98 -14.31
N LYS A 189 8.98 6.29 -15.35
CA LYS A 189 9.82 5.58 -16.32
C LYS A 189 10.31 6.46 -17.47
N ASN A 190 9.39 7.17 -18.13
CA ASN A 190 9.62 7.82 -19.41
C ASN A 190 10.21 9.21 -19.23
N ASP A 191 9.68 9.99 -18.29
CA ASP A 191 10.18 11.33 -17.97
C ASP A 191 11.33 11.29 -16.96
N GLY A 192 11.68 10.10 -16.47
CA GLY A 192 12.75 9.90 -15.47
C GLY A 192 12.47 10.62 -14.15
N VAL A 193 11.20 10.93 -13.87
CA VAL A 193 10.81 11.60 -12.63
C VAL A 193 10.96 10.61 -11.49
N ASP A 194 11.57 11.06 -10.40
CA ASP A 194 11.67 10.26 -9.19
C ASP A 194 10.28 9.78 -8.72
N LYS A 195 10.16 8.49 -8.36
CA LYS A 195 8.86 7.88 -8.03
C LYS A 195 8.17 8.56 -6.85
N ASP A 196 8.93 8.98 -5.84
CA ASP A 196 8.38 9.68 -4.68
C ASP A 196 7.87 11.07 -5.11
N LYS A 197 8.57 11.75 -6.02
CA LYS A 197 8.09 13.00 -6.62
C LYS A 197 6.81 12.82 -7.45
N VAL A 198 6.67 11.72 -8.19
CA VAL A 198 5.43 11.42 -8.91
C VAL A 198 4.28 11.19 -7.93
N GLY A 199 4.51 10.38 -6.90
CA GLY A 199 3.53 10.19 -5.82
C GLY A 199 3.14 11.51 -5.15
N GLN A 200 4.13 12.40 -4.93
CA GLN A 200 3.90 13.72 -4.37
C GLN A 200 3.04 14.58 -5.29
N LEU A 201 3.38 14.62 -6.58
CA LEU A 201 2.67 15.41 -7.60
C LEU A 201 1.19 15.04 -7.63
N LEU A 202 0.87 13.74 -7.73
CA LEU A 202 -0.52 13.27 -7.79
C LEU A 202 -1.27 13.59 -6.50
N THR A 203 -0.64 13.36 -5.35
CA THR A 203 -1.22 13.65 -4.03
C THR A 203 -1.52 15.14 -3.87
N ASP A 204 -0.58 16.01 -4.23
CA ASP A 204 -0.69 17.45 -4.07
C ASP A 204 -1.71 18.06 -5.05
N ILE A 205 -1.83 17.53 -6.28
CA ILE A 205 -2.89 17.93 -7.21
C ILE A 205 -4.26 17.53 -6.66
N LYS A 206 -4.45 16.29 -6.17
CA LYS A 206 -5.72 15.84 -5.57
C LYS A 206 -6.15 16.75 -4.42
N LYS A 207 -5.21 17.12 -3.54
CA LYS A 207 -5.49 18.05 -2.43
C LYS A 207 -5.94 19.42 -2.93
N GLU A 208 -5.24 19.97 -3.92
CA GLU A 208 -5.57 21.28 -4.46
C GLU A 208 -6.94 21.27 -5.13
N ILE A 209 -7.27 20.21 -5.87
CA ILE A 209 -8.60 20.02 -6.47
C ILE A 209 -9.68 19.86 -5.40
N ALA A 210 -9.40 19.13 -4.31
CA ALA A 210 -10.34 19.00 -3.19
C ALA A 210 -10.66 20.34 -2.53
N VAL A 211 -9.65 21.20 -2.37
CA VAL A 211 -9.79 22.52 -1.74
C VAL A 211 -10.42 23.55 -2.69
N GLN A 212 -9.88 23.70 -3.90
CA GLN A 212 -10.30 24.73 -4.84
C GLN A 212 -11.59 24.37 -5.60
N LYS A 213 -11.90 23.07 -5.72
CA LYS A 213 -13.04 22.55 -6.48
C LYS A 213 -13.14 23.20 -7.87
N PRO A 214 -12.09 23.07 -8.72
CA PRO A 214 -12.02 23.74 -10.01
C PRO A 214 -13.23 23.39 -10.87
N ALA A 215 -13.80 24.38 -11.55
CA ALA A 215 -14.99 24.19 -12.38
C ALA A 215 -14.63 23.74 -13.81
N THR A 216 -13.44 24.12 -14.29
CA THR A 216 -13.04 23.95 -15.69
C THR A 216 -11.73 23.19 -15.83
N LYS A 217 -11.53 22.62 -17.03
CA LYS A 217 -10.27 21.96 -17.42
C LYS A 217 -9.08 22.92 -17.38
N ASP A 218 -9.31 24.20 -17.68
CA ASP A 218 -8.27 25.23 -17.62
C ASP A 218 -7.82 25.52 -16.18
N ASP A 219 -8.74 25.47 -15.21
CA ASP A 219 -8.39 25.63 -13.80
C ASP A 219 -7.57 24.43 -13.29
N ILE A 220 -7.91 23.22 -13.75
CA ILE A 220 -7.10 22.01 -13.49
C ILE A 220 -5.70 22.17 -14.09
N ALA A 221 -5.60 22.67 -15.33
CA ALA A 221 -4.31 22.89 -15.98
C ALA A 221 -3.42 23.87 -15.21
N LYS A 222 -3.99 24.96 -14.66
CA LYS A 222 -3.26 25.91 -13.80
C LYS A 222 -2.76 25.24 -12.53
N ILE A 223 -3.61 24.46 -11.85
CA ILE A 223 -3.21 23.70 -10.65
C ILE A 223 -2.02 22.79 -10.98
N ILE A 224 -2.10 22.05 -12.08
CA ILE A 224 -1.02 21.14 -12.51
C ILE A 224 0.26 21.92 -12.78
N ASP A 225 0.21 23.02 -13.53
CA ASP A 225 1.39 23.84 -13.82
C ASP A 225 2.07 24.39 -12.57
N ASP A 226 1.26 24.83 -11.60
CA ASP A 226 1.78 25.33 -10.33
C ASP A 226 2.45 24.22 -9.52
N LYS A 227 1.88 23.01 -9.51
CA LYS A 227 2.51 21.85 -8.84
C LYS A 227 3.79 21.39 -9.54
N LEU A 228 3.79 21.33 -10.87
CA LEU A 228 4.98 20.99 -11.65
C LEU A 228 6.13 21.97 -11.39
N LYS A 229 5.85 23.29 -11.40
CA LYS A 229 6.83 24.34 -11.06
C LYS A 229 7.33 24.20 -9.62
N SER A 230 6.43 23.99 -8.67
CA SER A 230 6.78 23.85 -7.24
C SER A 230 7.71 22.67 -6.98
N LEU A 231 7.40 21.53 -7.59
CA LEU A 231 8.18 20.29 -7.44
C LEU A 231 9.40 20.23 -8.36
N LYS A 232 9.58 21.23 -9.24
CA LYS A 232 10.62 21.30 -10.26
C LYS A 232 10.61 20.05 -11.14
N ILE A 233 9.42 19.62 -11.54
CA ILE A 233 9.19 18.51 -12.46
C ILE A 233 8.94 19.10 -13.83
N THR A 234 9.65 18.58 -14.83
CA THR A 234 9.43 18.89 -16.24
C THR A 234 8.84 17.65 -16.88
N LEU A 235 7.70 17.81 -17.54
CA LEU A 235 7.01 16.74 -18.26
C LEU A 235 6.96 17.06 -19.76
N SER A 236 6.80 16.02 -20.58
CA SER A 236 6.42 16.21 -21.97
C SER A 236 5.04 16.89 -22.09
N PRO A 237 4.77 17.62 -23.19
CA PRO A 237 3.43 18.15 -23.46
C PRO A 237 2.33 17.07 -23.43
N GLU A 238 2.67 15.88 -23.90
CA GLU A 238 1.76 14.72 -23.96
C GLU A 238 1.43 14.22 -22.55
N ASP A 239 2.44 14.00 -21.71
CA ASP A 239 2.25 13.53 -20.33
C ASP A 239 1.55 14.58 -19.45
N ARG A 240 1.84 15.86 -19.69
CA ARG A 240 1.10 16.96 -19.08
C ARG A 240 -0.38 16.92 -19.48
N GLN A 241 -0.69 16.66 -20.75
CA GLN A 241 -2.08 16.56 -21.21
C GLN A 241 -2.80 15.36 -20.59
N LEU A 242 -2.11 14.22 -20.46
CA LEU A 242 -2.64 13.04 -19.77
C LEU A 242 -2.99 13.32 -18.30
N LEU A 243 -2.16 14.09 -17.58
CA LEU A 243 -2.48 14.53 -16.22
C LEU A 243 -3.74 15.38 -16.18
N ILE A 244 -3.87 16.36 -17.08
CA ILE A 244 -5.06 17.23 -17.15
C ILE A 244 -6.30 16.39 -17.40
N ASP A 245 -6.24 15.46 -18.35
CA ASP A 245 -7.37 14.60 -18.71
C ASP A 245 -7.77 13.67 -17.57
N LEU A 246 -6.79 13.10 -16.86
CA LEU A 246 -7.03 12.26 -15.69
C LEU A 246 -7.77 13.04 -14.60
N PHE A 247 -7.29 14.23 -14.24
CA PHE A 247 -7.90 15.02 -13.18
C PHE A 247 -9.25 15.64 -13.58
N ASP A 248 -9.46 15.91 -14.87
CA ASP A 248 -10.77 16.32 -15.38
C ASP A 248 -11.79 15.17 -15.33
N LYS A 249 -11.37 13.92 -15.60
CA LYS A 249 -12.21 12.73 -15.36
C LYS A 249 -12.54 12.58 -13.88
N MET A 250 -11.55 12.67 -12.98
CA MET A 250 -11.78 12.60 -11.52
C MET A 250 -12.79 13.64 -11.04
N ARG A 251 -12.73 14.87 -11.58
CA ARG A 251 -13.70 15.93 -11.30
C ARG A 251 -15.12 15.53 -11.67
N HIS A 252 -15.33 14.97 -12.86
CA HIS A 252 -16.67 14.53 -13.32
C HIS A 252 -17.25 13.38 -12.49
N LEU A 253 -16.40 12.54 -11.90
CA LEU A 253 -16.82 11.43 -11.05
C LEU A 253 -17.25 11.85 -9.63
N ASN A 254 -17.15 13.14 -9.29
CA ASN A 254 -17.49 13.69 -7.97
C ASN A 254 -16.84 12.88 -6.83
N ILE A 255 -15.57 12.47 -7.02
CA ILE A 255 -14.84 11.72 -6.01
C ILE A 255 -14.70 12.63 -4.78
N ASN A 256 -15.28 12.20 -3.66
CA ASN A 256 -15.22 12.97 -2.42
C ASN A 256 -13.82 12.87 -1.81
N PHE A 257 -12.95 13.79 -2.24
CA PHE A 257 -11.62 13.95 -1.68
C PHE A 257 -11.63 14.66 -0.31
N ASP A 258 -12.73 15.31 0.09
CA ASP A 258 -12.87 15.91 1.42
C ASP A 258 -12.73 14.82 2.52
N ASN A 259 -13.31 13.65 2.31
CA ASN A 259 -13.16 12.49 3.19
C ASN A 259 -11.79 11.78 3.05
N ALA A 260 -11.09 11.99 1.95
CA ALA A 260 -9.75 11.45 1.72
C ALA A 260 -8.64 12.43 2.17
N LYS A 261 -8.99 13.65 2.60
CA LYS A 261 -8.02 14.72 2.88
C LYS A 261 -6.99 14.31 3.93
N SER A 262 -7.43 13.70 5.03
CA SER A 262 -6.52 13.19 6.07
C SER A 262 -5.57 12.13 5.53
N GLN A 263 -6.06 11.24 4.66
CA GLN A 263 -5.26 10.20 4.02
C GLN A 263 -4.23 10.79 3.05
N LEU A 264 -4.63 11.78 2.25
CA LEU A 264 -3.73 12.51 1.37
C LEU A 264 -2.70 13.32 2.18
N ASP A 265 -3.08 13.83 3.36
CA ASP A 265 -2.17 14.52 4.29
C ASP A 265 -1.10 13.59 4.85
N HIS A 266 -1.48 12.42 5.36
CA HIS A 266 -0.52 11.39 5.76
C HIS A 266 0.38 10.97 4.60
N LEU A 267 -0.18 10.73 3.42
CA LEU A 267 0.58 10.31 2.26
C LEU A 267 1.64 11.34 1.84
N SER A 268 1.26 12.62 1.78
CA SER A 268 2.19 13.72 1.47
C SER A 268 3.27 13.87 2.55
N GLN A 269 2.94 13.67 3.83
CA GLN A 269 3.91 13.71 4.92
C GLN A 269 4.93 12.56 4.83
N ASP A 270 4.47 11.35 4.59
CA ASP A 270 5.32 10.16 4.44
C ASP A 270 6.28 10.32 3.25
N ILE A 271 5.78 10.78 2.10
CA ILE A 271 6.60 11.10 0.93
C ILE A 271 7.65 12.16 1.25
N GLN A 272 7.22 13.26 1.89
CA GLN A 272 8.15 14.32 2.27
C GLN A 272 9.24 13.81 3.22
N GLN A 273 8.91 12.91 4.15
CA GLN A 273 9.89 12.31 5.04
C GLN A 273 10.90 11.44 4.28
N ARG A 274 10.46 10.61 3.32
CA ARG A 274 11.38 9.81 2.49
C ARG A 274 12.30 10.67 1.63
N ILE A 275 11.78 11.75 1.06
CA ILE A 275 12.58 12.72 0.29
C ILE A 275 13.60 13.42 1.21
N LYS A 276 13.23 13.74 2.46
CA LYS A 276 14.16 14.31 3.46
C LYS A 276 15.33 13.39 3.74
N GLU A 277 15.03 12.12 3.98
CA GLU A 277 16.01 11.09 4.33
C GLU A 277 16.94 10.77 3.15
N THR A 278 16.42 10.85 1.91
CA THR A 278 17.18 10.52 0.69
C THR A 278 17.99 11.69 0.14
N VAL A 279 17.47 12.93 0.17
CA VAL A 279 18.06 14.06 -0.56
C VAL A 279 18.90 14.99 0.35
N GLY A 280 18.69 14.98 1.67
CA GLY A 280 19.48 15.77 2.64
C GLY A 280 19.41 17.31 2.49
N ASP A 281 18.73 17.83 1.46
CA ASP A 281 18.81 19.23 1.07
C ASP A 281 17.74 20.10 1.77
N LYS A 282 18.15 20.72 2.89
CA LYS A 282 17.31 21.58 3.75
C LYS A 282 16.61 22.73 3.01
N ASN A 283 17.18 23.21 1.91
CA ASN A 283 16.65 24.33 1.12
C ASN A 283 15.41 23.96 0.29
N PHE A 284 15.27 22.71 -0.13
CA PHE A 284 14.05 22.24 -0.81
C PHE A 284 12.89 22.16 0.19
N LEU A 285 13.15 21.67 1.40
CA LEU A 285 12.16 21.46 2.46
C LEU A 285 11.58 22.76 3.02
N GLN A 286 12.40 23.79 3.13
CA GLN A 286 11.95 25.10 3.58
C GLN A 286 10.94 25.69 2.59
N LYS A 287 11.19 25.52 1.29
CA LYS A 287 10.27 25.97 0.22
C LYS A 287 8.95 25.19 0.21
N VAL A 288 8.99 23.88 0.45
CA VAL A 288 7.78 23.03 0.57
C VAL A 288 7.01 23.38 1.84
N GLY A 289 7.68 23.52 3.00
CA GLY A 289 7.05 23.91 4.26
C GLY A 289 6.43 25.31 4.25
N ASP A 290 7.11 26.28 3.62
CA ASP A 290 6.61 27.64 3.45
C ASP A 290 5.40 27.69 2.51
N PHE A 291 5.32 26.79 1.53
CA PHE A 291 4.13 26.62 0.69
C PHE A 291 2.93 26.10 1.50
N PHE A 292 3.10 25.06 2.32
CA PHE A 292 1.99 24.54 3.14
C PHE A 292 1.50 25.56 4.18
N LYS A 293 2.41 26.35 4.77
CA LYS A 293 2.01 27.48 5.62
C LYS A 293 1.20 28.51 4.85
N LYS A 294 1.66 28.93 3.66
CA LYS A 294 0.93 29.87 2.81
C LYS A 294 -0.42 29.34 2.33
N LEU A 295 -0.52 28.05 2.05
CA LEU A 295 -1.77 27.37 1.68
C LEU A 295 -2.76 27.37 2.85
N PHE A 296 -2.30 27.01 4.05
CA PHE A 296 -3.12 27.00 5.25
C PHE A 296 -3.57 28.41 5.68
N ASP A 297 -2.68 29.39 5.56
CA ASP A 297 -2.98 30.80 5.87
C ASP A 297 -3.98 31.39 4.87
N SER A 298 -3.88 31.02 3.58
CA SER A 298 -4.84 31.42 2.54
C SER A 298 -6.21 30.75 2.71
N ILE A 299 -6.25 29.53 3.27
CA ILE A 299 -7.51 28.87 3.63
C ILE A 299 -8.14 29.57 4.85
N LYS A 300 -7.36 29.93 5.87
CA LYS A 300 -7.88 30.65 7.04
C LYS A 300 -8.43 32.04 6.71
N SER A 301 -7.85 32.75 5.75
CA SER A 301 -8.32 34.08 5.35
C SER A 301 -9.58 34.06 4.48
N LEU A 302 -9.92 32.93 3.84
CA LEU A 302 -11.15 32.77 3.05
C LEU A 302 -12.38 32.38 3.90
N PHE A 303 -12.18 31.99 5.15
CA PHE A 303 -13.23 31.61 6.11
C PHE A 303 -13.29 32.53 7.34
N SER A 304 -12.65 33.70 7.28
CA SER A 304 -12.75 34.77 8.28
C SER A 304 -13.33 36.04 7.68
#